data_AF-A0A7W1JHW3-F1
#
_entry.id   AF-A0A7W1JHW3-F1
#
_cell.length_a   1.000
_cell.length_b   1.000
_cell.length_c   1.000
_cell.angle_alpha   90.00
_cell.angle_beta   90.00
_cell.angle_gamma   90.00
#
_symmetry.space_group_name_H-M   'P 1'
#
loop_
_entity.id
_entity.type
_entity.pdbx_description
1 polymer ?
#
loop_
_entity_poly.entity_id
_entity_poly.type
_entity_poly.pdbx_seq_one_letter_code
_entity_poly.pdbx_strand_id
1 'polypeptide(L)'
;MTKGDLLFERGASFLEELSHRAAAEGGFAAKLAEPLAEDAVFLRKLKPTLVMARLRGEAPTNGHVEAAPAEPPPAPAPKPKNEEKEKKEKKEKKPGSGPNAIVVAAAAFAVGVFIAKVVDWRGHAHPRF
;
A
#
# COMPACT_ATOMS: atom_id res chain seq x y z
N MET A 1 -6.60 -18.00 -2.61
CA MET A 1 -6.48 -16.53 -2.64
C MET A 1 -7.87 -15.95 -2.44
N THR A 2 -8.12 -15.23 -1.34
CA THR A 2 -9.45 -14.69 -1.05
C THR A 2 -9.63 -13.29 -1.65
N LYS A 3 -10.87 -12.83 -1.76
CA LYS A 3 -11.16 -11.45 -2.18
C LYS A 3 -10.46 -10.43 -1.29
N GLY A 4 -10.35 -10.73 0.01
CA GLY A 4 -9.61 -9.92 0.97
C GLY A 4 -8.14 -9.81 0.58
N ASP A 5 -7.45 -10.93 0.37
CA ASP A 5 -6.03 -10.89 -0.02
C ASP A 5 -5.81 -10.13 -1.35
N LEU A 6 -6.74 -10.27 -2.31
CA LEU A 6 -6.66 -9.54 -3.60
C LEU A 6 -6.83 -8.02 -3.43
N LEU A 7 -7.69 -7.58 -2.52
CA LEU A 7 -7.86 -6.17 -2.18
C LEU A 7 -6.57 -5.59 -1.58
N PHE A 8 -5.89 -6.34 -0.72
CA PHE A 8 -4.60 -5.93 -0.14
C PHE A 8 -3.49 -5.90 -1.19
N GLU A 9 -3.41 -6.88 -2.09
CA GLU A 9 -2.43 -6.89 -3.17
C GLU A 9 -2.64 -5.71 -4.14
N ARG A 10 -3.90 -5.38 -4.43
CA ARG A 10 -4.24 -4.23 -5.26
C ARG A 10 -3.93 -2.91 -4.55
N GLY A 11 -4.16 -2.84 -3.24
CA GLY A 11 -3.75 -1.71 -2.42
C GLY A 11 -2.24 -1.51 -2.42
N ALA A 12 -1.47 -2.58 -2.20
CA ALA A 12 -0.02 -2.54 -2.24
C ALA A 12 0.52 -2.04 -3.59
N SER A 13 -0.02 -2.57 -4.69
CA SER A 13 0.38 -2.16 -6.04
C SER A 13 0.08 -0.68 -6.30
N PHE A 14 -1.05 -0.17 -5.79
CA PHE A 14 -1.41 1.24 -5.89
C PHE A 14 -0.50 2.14 -5.05
N LEU A 15 -0.14 1.74 -3.84
CA LEU A 15 0.80 2.49 -2.99
C LEU A 15 2.19 2.55 -3.61
N GLU A 16 2.65 1.45 -4.22
CA GLU A 16 3.91 1.41 -4.96
C GLU A 16 3.89 2.37 -6.15
N GLU A 17 2.79 2.40 -6.92
CA GLU A 17 2.64 3.35 -8.03
C GLU A 17 2.64 4.81 -7.55
N LEU A 18 1.97 5.09 -6.42
CA LEU A 18 2.01 6.40 -5.78
C LEU A 18 3.40 6.76 -5.28
N SER A 19 4.17 5.80 -4.76
CA SER A 19 5.54 6.02 -4.30
C SER A 19 6.45 6.47 -5.45
N HIS A 20 6.38 5.79 -6.60
CA HIS A 20 7.13 6.13 -7.80
C HIS A 20 6.71 7.50 -8.35
N ARG A 21 5.42 7.80 -8.31
CA ARG A 21 4.90 9.10 -8.73
C ARG A 21 5.37 10.23 -7.81
N ALA A 22 5.33 10.02 -6.50
CA ALA A 22 5.77 10.98 -5.50
C ALA A 22 7.29 11.25 -5.60
N ALA A 23 8.08 10.21 -5.89
CA ALA A 23 9.51 10.34 -6.18
C ALA A 23 9.77 11.13 -7.46
N ALA A 24 8.97 10.91 -8.51
CA ALA A 24 9.10 11.63 -9.78
C ALA A 24 8.65 13.10 -9.70
N GLU A 25 7.67 13.43 -8.86
CA GLU A 25 7.13 14.77 -8.70
C GLU A 25 8.03 15.68 -7.85
N GLY A 26 8.80 15.10 -6.91
CA GLY A 26 9.80 15.85 -6.13
C GLY A 26 9.22 16.63 -4.94
N GLY A 27 10.05 17.48 -4.32
CA GLY A 27 9.63 18.39 -3.25
C GLY A 27 9.07 17.68 -2.00
N PHE A 28 7.95 18.15 -1.48
CA PHE A 28 7.30 17.54 -0.31
C PHE A 28 6.76 16.14 -0.61
N ALA A 29 6.29 15.88 -1.83
CA ALA A 29 5.81 14.57 -2.25
C ALA A 29 6.92 13.53 -2.22
N ALA A 30 8.16 13.87 -2.60
CA ALA A 30 9.28 12.95 -2.54
C ALA A 30 9.57 12.42 -1.12
N LYS A 31 9.25 13.18 -0.06
CA LYS A 31 9.36 12.69 1.32
C LYS A 31 8.36 11.59 1.66
N LEU A 32 7.27 11.50 0.90
CA LEU A 32 6.25 10.48 1.04
C LEU A 32 6.55 9.24 0.19
N ALA A 33 7.47 9.31 -0.76
CA ALA A 33 7.76 8.18 -1.64
C ALA A 33 8.22 6.94 -0.87
N GLU A 34 9.22 7.09 -0.01
CA GLU A 34 9.76 5.99 0.79
C GLU A 34 8.74 5.39 1.78
N PRO A 35 8.00 6.17 2.60
CA PRO A 35 6.99 5.59 3.48
C PRO A 35 5.84 4.93 2.71
N LEU A 36 5.47 5.42 1.52
CA LEU A 36 4.46 4.74 0.68
C LEU A 36 4.96 3.41 0.11
N ALA A 37 6.23 3.35 -0.28
CA ALA A 37 6.84 2.10 -0.73
C ALA A 37 6.94 1.08 0.41
N GLU A 38 7.29 1.52 1.61
CA GLU A 38 7.30 0.68 2.82
C GLU A 38 5.91 0.15 3.16
N ASP A 39 4.89 1.01 3.09
CA ASP A 39 3.50 0.62 3.32
C ASP A 39 3.01 -0.39 2.27
N ALA A 40 3.42 -0.26 1.00
CA ALA A 40 3.13 -1.26 -0.03
C ALA A 40 3.72 -2.64 0.32
N VAL A 41 4.99 -2.66 0.79
CA VAL A 41 5.64 -3.89 1.25
C VAL A 41 4.95 -4.45 2.49
N PHE A 42 4.51 -3.59 3.41
CA PHE A 42 3.78 -3.99 4.60
C PHE A 42 2.42 -4.63 4.24
N LEU A 43 1.67 -4.05 3.30
CA LEU A 43 0.40 -4.61 2.83
C LEU A 43 0.56 -5.98 2.18
N ARG A 44 1.67 -6.23 1.45
CA ARG A 44 1.97 -7.57 0.90
C ARG A 44 2.32 -8.60 1.97
N LYS A 45 2.94 -8.14 3.06
CA LYS A 45 3.24 -8.99 4.23
C LYS A 45 1.96 -9.29 5.02
N LEU A 46 0.99 -8.38 5.01
CA LEU A 46 -0.33 -8.61 5.57
C LEU A 46 -1.16 -9.51 4.64
N LYS A 47 -1.11 -10.82 4.89
CA LYS A 47 -2.10 -11.77 4.37
C LYS A 47 -3.28 -11.81 5.33
N PRO A 48 -4.40 -11.08 5.07
CA PRO A 48 -5.54 -11.02 6.00
C PRO A 48 -6.13 -12.40 6.31
N THR A 49 -6.02 -13.34 5.38
CA THR A 49 -6.38 -14.74 5.60
C THR A 49 -5.54 -15.43 6.67
N LEU A 50 -4.23 -15.19 6.71
CA LEU A 50 -3.36 -15.76 7.74
C LEU A 50 -3.64 -15.16 9.12
N VAL A 51 -3.95 -13.86 9.16
CA VAL A 51 -4.37 -13.18 10.39
C VAL A 51 -5.69 -13.78 10.89
N MET A 52 -6.67 -13.98 10.00
CA MET A 52 -7.94 -14.62 10.36
C MET A 52 -7.77 -16.08 10.81
N ALA A 53 -6.92 -16.85 10.13
CA ALA A 53 -6.63 -18.23 10.54
C ALA A 53 -5.97 -18.27 11.93
N ARG A 54 -5.03 -17.35 12.22
CA ARG A 54 -4.45 -17.22 13.57
C ARG A 54 -5.48 -16.84 14.63
N LEU A 55 -6.42 -15.95 14.33
CA LEU A 55 -7.53 -15.62 15.23
C LEU A 55 -8.48 -16.80 15.46
N ARG A 56 -8.60 -17.71 14.49
CA ARG A 56 -9.36 -18.96 14.60
C ARG A 56 -8.61 -20.07 15.33
N GLY A 57 -7.40 -19.81 15.80
CA GLY A 57 -6.56 -20.81 16.49
C GLY A 57 -5.86 -21.78 15.54
N GLU A 58 -5.91 -21.54 14.24
CA GLU A 58 -5.12 -22.29 13.26
C GLU A 58 -3.70 -21.71 13.22
N ALA A 59 -2.68 -22.57 13.04
CA ALA A 59 -1.31 -22.14 12.79
C ALA A 59 -1.03 -22.25 11.29
N PRO A 60 -1.42 -21.25 10.47
CA PRO A 60 -1.22 -21.35 9.05
C PRO A 60 0.28 -21.21 8.75
N THR A 61 0.89 -22.29 8.28
CA THR A 61 2.25 -22.26 7.77
C THR A 61 2.25 -21.51 6.45
N ASN A 62 3.24 -20.63 6.28
CA ASN A 62 3.48 -19.95 5.01
C ASN A 62 3.87 -21.01 3.97
N GLY A 63 2.91 -21.58 3.26
CA GLY A 63 3.18 -22.32 2.04
C GLY A 63 3.83 -21.36 1.04
N HIS A 64 5.14 -21.53 0.83
CA HIS A 64 6.03 -20.76 -0.04
C HIS A 64 6.15 -19.26 0.27
N VAL A 65 7.17 -18.90 1.07
CA VAL A 65 8.32 -18.09 0.59
C VAL A 65 9.51 -18.47 1.47
N GLU A 66 10.34 -19.39 0.98
CA GLU A 66 11.74 -19.42 1.38
C GLU A 66 12.38 -18.14 0.84
N ALA A 67 12.52 -17.12 1.69
CA ALA A 67 13.52 -16.09 1.50
C ALA A 67 14.50 -16.28 2.65
N ALA A 68 15.57 -17.00 2.36
CA ALA A 68 16.72 -17.20 3.22
C ALA A 68 17.28 -15.85 3.75
N PRO A 69 17.98 -15.84 4.89
CA PRO A 69 18.64 -14.64 5.38
C PRO A 69 19.85 -14.34 4.47
N ALA A 70 19.83 -13.21 3.75
CA ALA A 70 20.96 -12.76 2.96
C ALA A 70 21.20 -11.25 3.18
N GLU A 71 22.27 -11.00 3.95
CA GLU A 71 23.30 -9.94 3.93
C GLU A 71 23.18 -8.65 3.04
N PRO A 72 23.89 -7.55 3.45
CA PRO A 72 23.73 -6.17 2.96
C PRO A 72 24.27 -5.88 1.53
N PRO A 73 24.03 -4.69 0.94
CA PRO A 73 23.90 -4.51 -0.52
C PRO A 73 25.22 -4.19 -1.24
N PRO A 74 25.35 -4.50 -2.54
CA PRO A 74 26.33 -3.84 -3.41
C PRO A 74 25.71 -2.69 -4.23
N ALA A 75 26.51 -1.63 -4.38
CA ALA A 75 26.26 -0.39 -5.10
C ALA A 75 26.44 -0.53 -6.65
N PRO A 76 26.20 0.53 -7.46
CA PRO A 76 25.61 0.48 -8.81
C PRO A 76 26.60 0.51 -9.99
N ALA A 77 26.17 0.04 -11.19
CA ALA A 77 26.51 0.51 -12.56
C ALA A 77 26.09 -0.54 -13.63
N PRO A 78 26.12 -0.27 -14.96
CA PRO A 78 25.66 0.88 -15.75
C PRO A 78 24.64 0.47 -16.85
N LYS A 79 24.01 1.46 -17.50
CA LYS A 79 23.07 1.32 -18.64
C LYS A 79 23.72 0.65 -19.88
N PRO A 80 22.90 0.08 -20.78
CA PRO A 80 23.11 0.36 -22.20
C PRO A 80 21.87 0.91 -22.92
N LYS A 81 22.15 1.95 -23.71
CA LYS A 81 21.47 2.40 -24.94
C LYS A 81 21.29 1.19 -25.90
N ASN A 82 20.31 1.09 -26.81
CA ASN A 82 19.88 2.08 -27.79
C ASN A 82 18.64 1.57 -28.57
N GLU A 83 17.82 2.52 -29.03
CA GLU A 83 17.17 2.63 -30.36
C GLU A 83 16.26 1.46 -30.88
N GLU A 84 15.12 1.64 -31.57
CA GLU A 84 14.68 2.74 -32.43
C GLU A 84 13.14 2.67 -32.71
N LYS A 85 12.52 3.86 -32.80
CA LYS A 85 11.34 4.35 -33.56
C LYS A 85 10.23 3.38 -34.04
N GLU A 86 8.97 3.76 -33.80
CA GLU A 86 8.10 4.50 -34.76
C GLU A 86 6.70 4.73 -34.16
N LYS A 87 6.33 6.00 -33.89
CA LYS A 87 5.34 6.83 -34.61
C LYS A 87 3.86 6.69 -34.16
N LYS A 88 3.38 7.87 -33.74
CA LYS A 88 2.07 8.50 -34.02
C LYS A 88 0.84 8.18 -33.15
N GLU A 89 0.44 9.27 -32.49
CA GLU A 89 -0.91 9.85 -32.52
C GLU A 89 -2.04 9.09 -31.80
N LYS A 90 -2.37 9.54 -30.58
CA LYS A 90 -3.58 10.36 -30.37
C LYS A 90 -3.65 10.92 -28.94
N LYS A 91 -3.80 12.25 -28.87
CA LYS A 91 -4.39 12.95 -27.73
C LYS A 91 -5.80 12.40 -27.50
N GLU A 92 -6.08 11.89 -26.33
CA GLU A 92 -7.40 12.01 -25.72
C GLU A 92 -7.25 12.48 -24.28
N LYS A 93 -7.49 13.79 -24.10
CA LYS A 93 -7.76 14.37 -22.79
C LYS A 93 -9.09 13.77 -22.31
N LYS A 94 -9.05 12.82 -21.39
CA LYS A 94 -10.27 12.42 -20.67
C LYS A 94 -10.51 13.40 -19.53
N PRO A 95 -11.73 13.96 -19.41
CA PRO A 95 -12.05 14.95 -18.39
C PRO A 95 -11.91 14.30 -17.01
N GLY A 96 -11.36 15.06 -16.07
CA GLY A 96 -11.17 14.62 -14.69
C GLY A 96 -12.49 14.18 -14.08
N SER A 97 -12.58 12.91 -13.74
CA SER A 97 -13.51 12.41 -12.74
C SER A 97 -12.65 11.88 -11.61
N GLY A 98 -12.27 12.78 -10.71
CA GLY A 98 -11.74 12.38 -9.41
C GLY A 98 -12.78 11.53 -8.67
N PRO A 99 -12.36 10.76 -7.65
CA PRO A 99 -13.28 9.95 -6.86
C PRO A 99 -14.47 10.79 -6.40
N ASN A 100 -15.69 10.25 -6.54
CA ASN A 100 -16.93 10.96 -6.23
C ASN A 100 -16.83 11.62 -4.83
N ALA A 101 -17.04 12.93 -4.74
CA ALA A 101 -16.88 13.70 -3.51
C ALA A 101 -17.71 13.14 -2.34
N ILE A 102 -18.88 12.55 -2.63
CA ILE A 102 -19.73 11.89 -1.63
C ILE A 102 -19.04 10.63 -1.09
N VAL A 103 -18.39 9.85 -1.96
CA VAL A 103 -17.66 8.64 -1.57
C VAL A 103 -16.44 9.02 -0.74
N VAL A 104 -15.72 10.08 -1.13
CA VAL A 104 -14.58 10.60 -0.34
C VAL A 104 -15.06 11.09 1.03
N ALA A 105 -16.17 11.83 1.08
CA ALA A 105 -16.74 12.31 2.34
C ALA A 105 -17.23 11.17 3.24
N ALA A 106 -17.91 10.17 2.67
CA ALA A 106 -18.38 8.99 3.40
C ALA A 106 -17.19 8.17 3.94
N ALA A 107 -16.15 7.99 3.14
CA ALA A 107 -14.93 7.30 3.56
C ALA A 107 -14.22 8.07 4.69
N ALA A 108 -14.04 9.39 4.54
CA ALA A 108 -13.44 10.23 5.57
C ALA A 108 -14.24 10.19 6.88
N PHE A 109 -15.57 10.22 6.80
CA PHE A 109 -16.45 10.11 7.97
C PHE A 109 -16.30 8.75 8.67
N ALA A 110 -16.32 7.65 7.90
CA ALA A 110 -16.13 6.31 8.45
C ALA A 110 -14.76 6.14 9.14
N VAL A 111 -13.70 6.70 8.55
CA VAL A 111 -12.36 6.74 9.16
C VAL A 111 -12.38 7.55 10.46
N GLY A 112 -13.02 8.72 10.48
CA GLY A 112 -13.17 9.53 11.69
C GLY A 112 -13.88 8.81 12.83
N VAL A 113 -15.00 8.14 12.53
CA VAL A 113 -15.74 7.32 13.51
C VAL A 113 -14.90 6.17 14.03
N PHE A 114 -14.14 5.50 13.16
CA PHE A 114 -13.26 4.40 13.55
C PHE A 114 -12.14 4.88 14.48
N ILE A 115 -11.48 6.01 14.16
CA ILE A 115 -10.46 6.61 15.04
C ILE A 115 -11.08 6.98 16.39
N ALA A 116 -12.26 7.61 16.40
CA ALA A 116 -12.96 7.95 17.64
C ALA A 116 -13.24 6.71 18.49
N LYS A 117 -13.71 5.61 17.88
CA LYS A 117 -13.97 4.33 18.57
C LYS A 117 -12.70 3.73 19.17
N VAL A 118 -11.57 3.82 18.47
CA VAL A 118 -10.27 3.29 18.94
C VAL A 118 -9.73 4.11 20.12
N VAL A 119 -9.88 5.45 20.07
CA VAL A 119 -9.48 6.32 21.19
C VAL A 119 -10.36 6.11 22.41
N ASP A 120 -11.68 6.03 22.22
CA ASP A 120 -12.65 5.72 23.27
C ASP A 120 -12.34 4.37 23.94
N TRP A 121 -11.96 3.37 23.15
CA TRP A 121 -11.50 2.08 23.67
C TRP A 121 -10.19 2.18 24.46
N ARG A 122 -9.21 2.99 24.01
CA ARG A 122 -7.95 3.25 24.75
C ARG A 122 -8.17 4.02 26.06
N GLY A 123 -9.19 4.87 26.14
CA GLY A 123 -9.55 5.61 27.35
C GLY A 123 -10.17 4.75 28.46
N HIS A 124 -10.71 3.58 28.12
CA HIS A 124 -11.42 2.70 29.07
C HIS A 124 -10.50 1.79 29.90
N ALA A 125 -9.17 1.87 29.73
CA ALA A 125 -8.20 1.02 30.41
C ALA A 125 -7.69 1.56 31.77
N HIS A 126 -8.25 2.65 32.29
CA HIS A 126 -7.94 3.14 33.64
C HIS A 126 -9.11 2.89 34.60
N PRO A 127 -9.18 1.73 35.28
CA PRO A 127 -9.95 1.62 36.50
C PRO A 127 -9.32 2.56 37.53
N ARG A 128 -10.09 3.56 37.97
CA ARG A 128 -9.73 4.39 39.12
C ARG A 128 -10.05 3.58 40.37
N PHE A 129 -9.05 2.88 40.88
CA PHE A 129 -9.01 2.43 42.27
C PHE A 129 -8.07 3.34 43.05
#